data_AF-K2GTS5-F1
#
_entry.id   AF-K2GTS5-F1
#
_cell.length_a   1.000
_cell.length_b   1.000
_cell.length_c   1.000
_cell.angle_alpha   90.00
_cell.angle_beta   90.00
_cell.angle_gamma   90.00
#
_symmetry.space_group_name_H-M   'P 1'
#
loop_
_entity.id
_entity.type
_entity.pdbx_description
1 polymer ?
#
loop_
_entity_poly.entity_id
_entity_poly.type
_entity_poly.pdbx_seq_one_letter_code
_entity_poly.pdbx_strand_id
1 'polypeptide(L)'
;MDIIASKYTEFFDENAFFAQLSYAEVKKRTNPIIFFERKCNQYESRDSLIPISATKTFFSNIDSKISLKYIINFETNHHQVNHDYISTQFCEVYRNGKKIKAGHNSSYESLILPLLKCVDAEIVNINKTISLFDQNTKRFVFYLFQPIIIISGPLYSYNLHDNSLTEKDYILYRRHHRSSTVKRSLLIDVVRKDSLSKYISEKLSFTYNSIEKSFKGNLKTIIQNSIDDETHFKENFAKL
;
A
#
# COMPACT_ATOMS: atom_id res chain seq x y z
N MET A 1 18.39 6.91 -14.88
CA MET A 1 18.43 7.29 -13.45
C MET A 1 17.08 6.95 -12.91
N ASP A 2 17.05 5.96 -12.03
CA ASP A 2 15.85 5.57 -11.33
C ASP A 2 15.79 6.43 -10.07
N ILE A 3 14.70 7.17 -9.91
CA ILE A 3 14.53 8.09 -8.77
C ILE A 3 13.50 7.46 -7.86
N ILE A 4 13.90 7.20 -6.62
CA ILE A 4 12.97 6.93 -5.52
C ILE A 4 12.55 8.28 -4.97
N ALA A 5 11.32 8.70 -5.26
CA ALA A 5 10.73 9.89 -4.64
C ALA A 5 9.85 9.45 -3.47
N SER A 6 9.99 10.10 -2.32
CA SER A 6 9.10 9.89 -1.18
C SER A 6 8.24 11.12 -0.91
N LYS A 7 6.95 10.90 -0.66
CA LYS A 7 6.03 11.92 -0.15
C LYS A 7 5.54 11.47 1.21
N TYR A 8 5.66 12.38 2.17
CA TYR A 8 5.24 12.22 3.56
C TYR A 8 4.07 13.16 3.78
N THR A 9 2.98 12.63 4.33
CA THR A 9 1.90 13.47 4.84
C THR A 9 1.52 12.95 6.21
N GLU A 10 1.57 13.80 7.21
CA GLU A 10 1.39 13.42 8.61
C GLU A 10 0.28 14.24 9.27
N PHE A 11 -0.37 13.61 10.23
CA PHE A 11 -1.32 14.23 11.13
C PHE A 11 -0.93 13.85 12.57
N PHE A 12 -0.85 14.86 13.44
CA PHE A 12 -0.49 14.71 14.84
C PHE A 12 -1.63 15.21 15.74
N ASP A 13 -1.93 14.41 16.74
CA ASP A 13 -2.74 14.71 17.92
C ASP A 13 -1.94 14.32 19.17
N GLU A 14 -2.23 14.89 20.33
CA GLU A 14 -1.51 14.62 21.59
C GLU A 14 -1.39 13.12 21.90
N ASN A 15 -2.40 12.33 21.48
CA ASN A 15 -2.47 10.90 21.73
C ASN A 15 -2.31 10.05 20.47
N ALA A 16 -2.25 10.63 19.27
CA ALA A 16 -2.26 9.85 18.03
C ALA A 16 -1.45 10.48 16.89
N PHE A 17 -0.84 9.61 16.09
CA PHE A 17 -0.04 9.95 14.93
C PHE A 17 -0.50 9.10 13.75
N PHE A 18 -0.70 9.76 12.61
CA PHE A 18 -0.98 9.13 11.34
C PHE A 18 0.00 9.65 10.30
N ALA A 19 0.65 8.75 9.56
CA ALA A 19 1.47 9.11 8.42
C ALA A 19 1.13 8.27 7.19
N GLN A 20 1.03 8.93 6.05
CA GLN A 20 1.04 8.31 4.73
C GLN A 20 2.43 8.49 4.09
N LEU A 21 3.03 7.36 3.73
CA LEU A 21 4.36 7.25 3.15
C LEU A 21 4.23 6.68 1.74
N SER A 22 4.32 7.54 0.74
CA SER A 22 4.31 7.12 -0.66
C SER A 22 5.73 7.00 -1.17
N TYR A 23 6.12 5.83 -1.67
CA TYR A 23 7.44 5.57 -2.27
C TYR A 23 7.26 5.34 -3.76
N ALA A 24 7.91 6.14 -4.59
CA ALA A 24 7.73 6.08 -6.03
C ALA A 24 9.03 5.73 -6.74
N GLU A 25 9.03 4.64 -7.52
CA GLU A 25 10.14 4.28 -8.40
C GLU A 25 9.86 4.79 -9.82
N VAL A 26 10.67 5.73 -10.32
CA VAL A 26 10.51 6.32 -11.66
C VAL A 26 11.36 5.61 -12.68
N LYS A 27 10.75 5.08 -13.74
CA LYS A 27 11.41 4.27 -14.77
C LYS A 27 11.17 4.81 -16.17
N LYS A 28 12.25 5.11 -16.87
CA LYS A 28 12.19 5.43 -18.30
C LYS A 28 11.97 4.13 -19.09
N ARG A 29 10.74 3.93 -19.54
CA ARG A 29 10.32 2.81 -20.39
C ARG A 29 9.63 3.38 -21.61
N THR A 30 10.07 2.98 -22.80
CA THR A 30 9.45 3.37 -24.08
C THR A 30 8.58 2.27 -24.64
N ASN A 31 8.87 1.02 -24.24
CA ASN A 31 8.11 -0.15 -24.63
C ASN A 31 6.77 -0.21 -23.88
N PRO A 32 5.69 -0.65 -24.53
CA PRO A 32 4.42 -0.93 -23.86
C PRO A 32 4.58 -1.96 -22.74
N ILE A 33 3.95 -1.69 -21.61
CA ILE A 33 3.76 -2.66 -20.54
C ILE A 33 2.29 -3.05 -20.50
N ILE A 34 2.02 -4.35 -20.57
CA ILE A 34 0.67 -4.91 -20.57
C ILE A 34 0.46 -5.65 -19.26
N PHE A 35 -0.54 -5.23 -18.50
CA PHE A 35 -0.98 -5.87 -17.27
C PHE A 35 -2.21 -6.71 -17.58
N PHE A 36 -2.23 -7.95 -17.07
CA PHE A 36 -3.37 -8.85 -17.23
C PHE A 36 -4.30 -8.63 -16.05
N GLU A 37 -5.46 -8.03 -16.32
CA GLU A 37 -6.47 -7.69 -15.32
C GLU A 37 -7.60 -8.72 -15.31
N ARG A 38 -8.15 -8.92 -14.12
CA ARG A 38 -9.40 -9.65 -13.90
C ARG A 38 -10.27 -8.89 -12.92
N LYS A 39 -11.56 -9.20 -12.91
CA LYS A 39 -12.48 -8.65 -11.92
C LYS A 39 -12.08 -9.12 -10.51
N CYS A 40 -12.14 -8.22 -9.55
CA CYS A 40 -11.95 -8.54 -8.14
C CYS A 40 -13.10 -9.44 -7.67
N ASN A 41 -12.78 -10.46 -6.87
CA ASN A 41 -13.81 -11.22 -6.19
C ASN A 41 -14.22 -10.51 -4.88
N GLN A 42 -15.42 -10.80 -4.36
CA GLN A 42 -15.99 -10.12 -3.19
C GLN A 42 -15.13 -10.28 -1.90
N TYR A 43 -14.29 -11.32 -1.84
CA TYR A 43 -13.40 -11.60 -0.71
C TYR A 43 -12.08 -10.81 -0.78
N GLU A 44 -11.58 -10.57 -1.99
CA GLU A 44 -10.36 -9.78 -2.24
C GLU A 44 -10.57 -8.31 -1.91
N SER A 45 -11.78 -7.79 -2.10
CA SER A 45 -12.16 -6.44 -1.67
C SER A 45 -12.29 -6.28 -0.15
N ARG A 46 -12.42 -7.36 0.63
CA ARG A 46 -12.87 -7.30 2.04
C ARG A 46 -11.87 -7.83 3.08
N ASP A 47 -11.05 -8.83 2.75
CA ASP A 47 -10.43 -9.64 3.83
C ASP A 47 -8.89 -9.77 3.88
N SER A 48 -8.08 -9.24 2.94
CA SER A 48 -6.63 -9.58 3.02
C SER A 48 -5.62 -8.71 2.25
N LEU A 49 -6.00 -7.54 1.74
CA LEU A 49 -5.12 -6.78 0.83
C LEU A 49 -4.61 -5.43 1.37
N ILE A 50 -4.83 -5.13 2.64
CA ILE A 50 -3.93 -4.20 3.33
C ILE A 50 -2.63 -4.99 3.52
N PRO A 51 -1.46 -4.52 3.10
CA PRO A 51 -0.20 -5.14 3.49
C PRO A 51 -0.04 -5.06 5.02
N ILE A 52 -0.64 -6.05 5.71
CA ILE A 52 -0.29 -6.52 7.03
C ILE A 52 1.13 -7.08 6.92
N SER A 53 2.10 -6.18 6.92
CA SER A 53 3.51 -6.45 7.18
C SER A 53 4.35 -5.18 7.31
N ALA A 54 3.73 -4.00 7.14
CA ALA A 54 4.24 -2.76 7.71
C ALA A 54 3.70 -2.49 9.12
N THR A 55 2.56 -3.10 9.44
CA THR A 55 1.98 -3.11 10.77
C THR A 55 2.07 -4.55 11.30
N LYS A 56 3.22 -4.93 11.84
CA LYS A 56 3.10 -5.49 13.19
C LYS A 56 2.44 -4.36 13.95
N THR A 57 1.23 -4.55 14.43
CA THR A 57 0.50 -3.56 15.21
C THR A 57 1.43 -3.13 16.34
N PHE A 58 2.14 -2.01 16.18
CA PHE A 58 2.85 -1.37 17.28
C PHE A 58 1.85 -0.42 17.92
N PHE A 59 0.81 -1.00 18.51
CA PHE A 59 0.37 -0.49 19.78
C PHE A 59 1.40 -1.03 20.76
N SER A 60 2.35 -0.23 21.21
CA SER A 60 3.26 -0.66 22.29
C SER A 60 2.51 -0.92 23.61
N ASN A 61 1.18 -0.82 23.66
CA ASN A 61 0.37 -1.08 24.85
C ASN A 61 -1.02 -1.71 24.61
N ILE A 62 -1.45 -2.03 23.37
CA ILE A 62 -2.87 -2.37 23.12
C ILE A 62 -2.99 -3.49 22.07
N ASP A 63 -3.25 -4.70 22.53
CA ASP A 63 -3.69 -5.81 21.67
C ASP A 63 -5.16 -5.59 21.28
N SER A 64 -5.42 -4.60 20.42
CA SER A 64 -6.80 -4.18 20.16
C SER A 64 -7.49 -5.18 19.23
N LYS A 65 -8.62 -5.77 19.65
CA LYS A 65 -9.48 -6.64 18.82
C LYS A 65 -10.19 -5.88 17.68
N ILE A 66 -9.93 -4.58 17.52
CA ILE A 66 -10.61 -3.74 16.54
C ILE A 66 -9.84 -3.69 15.23
N SER A 67 -10.52 -4.07 14.15
CA SER A 67 -9.98 -3.91 12.81
C SER A 67 -9.94 -2.41 12.45
N LEU A 68 -8.73 -1.84 12.43
CA LEU A 68 -8.47 -0.45 12.03
C LEU A 68 -9.11 -0.09 10.67
N LYS A 69 -9.34 -1.09 9.80
CA LYS A 69 -10.07 -0.92 8.54
C LYS A 69 -11.48 -0.33 8.73
N TYR A 70 -12.15 -0.66 9.82
CA TYR A 70 -13.47 -0.13 10.15
C TYR A 70 -13.39 1.28 10.75
N ILE A 71 -12.41 1.52 11.63
CA ILE A 71 -12.21 2.82 12.27
C ILE A 71 -11.97 3.94 11.26
N ILE A 72 -11.12 3.70 10.26
CA ILE A 72 -10.78 4.74 9.27
C ILE A 72 -11.65 4.64 8.01
N ASN A 73 -12.66 3.76 8.00
CA ASN A 73 -13.47 3.45 6.83
C ASN A 73 -12.57 3.15 5.60
N PHE A 74 -11.52 2.36 5.83
CA PHE A 74 -10.47 2.10 4.84
C PHE A 74 -11.04 1.45 3.57
N GLU A 75 -11.99 0.53 3.75
CA GLU A 75 -12.62 -0.20 2.65
C GLU A 75 -13.37 0.72 1.69
N THR A 76 -13.92 1.84 2.18
CA THR A 76 -14.63 2.81 1.35
C THR A 76 -13.73 3.92 0.83
N ASN A 77 -12.71 4.30 1.59
CA ASN A 77 -11.91 5.51 1.35
C ASN A 77 -10.57 5.25 0.62
N HIS A 78 -10.07 4.01 0.64
CA HIS A 78 -8.79 3.68 0.04
C HIS A 78 -8.95 3.19 -1.40
N HIS A 79 -8.37 3.91 -2.37
CA HIS A 79 -8.53 3.60 -3.79
C HIS A 79 -7.96 2.22 -4.18
N GLN A 80 -6.90 1.74 -3.53
CA GLN A 80 -6.38 0.39 -3.76
C GLN A 80 -7.28 -0.72 -3.18
N VAL A 81 -8.35 -0.38 -2.45
CA VAL A 81 -9.34 -1.36 -1.96
C VAL A 81 -10.63 -1.23 -2.76
N ASN A 82 -11.05 0.00 -3.05
CA ASN A 82 -12.19 0.29 -3.89
C ASN A 82 -11.80 0.27 -5.38
N HIS A 83 -11.56 -0.92 -5.92
CA HIS A 83 -11.23 -1.15 -7.32
C HIS A 83 -11.97 -2.38 -7.87
N ASP A 84 -12.46 -2.27 -9.10
CA ASP A 84 -13.18 -3.37 -9.77
C ASP A 84 -12.25 -4.42 -10.38
N TYR A 85 -11.03 -4.01 -10.73
CA TYR A 85 -10.07 -4.82 -11.48
C TYR A 85 -8.69 -4.81 -10.82
N ILE A 86 -8.05 -5.97 -10.80
CA ILE A 86 -6.71 -6.14 -10.25
C ILE A 86 -5.84 -6.96 -11.19
N SER A 87 -4.58 -6.57 -11.31
CA SER A 87 -3.59 -7.33 -12.08
C SER A 87 -2.66 -8.13 -11.18
N THR A 88 -2.31 -9.35 -11.59
CA THR A 88 -1.31 -10.20 -10.89
C THR A 88 -0.12 -10.57 -11.78
N GLN A 89 -0.18 -10.26 -13.06
CA GLN A 89 0.84 -10.55 -14.06
C GLN A 89 0.95 -9.38 -15.03
N PHE A 90 2.15 -9.14 -15.53
CA PHE A 90 2.39 -8.13 -16.56
C PHE A 90 3.52 -8.58 -17.46
N CYS A 91 3.54 -8.17 -18.72
CA CYS A 91 4.67 -8.36 -19.63
C CYS A 91 5.07 -7.03 -20.29
N GLU A 92 6.32 -6.93 -20.72
CA GLU A 92 6.80 -5.84 -21.58
C GLU A 92 6.83 -6.36 -23.03
N VAL A 93 6.31 -5.55 -23.95
CA VAL A 93 6.35 -5.85 -25.39
C VAL A 93 7.47 -5.05 -26.04
N TYR A 94 8.43 -5.74 -26.64
CA TYR A 94 9.62 -5.13 -27.22
C TYR A 94 9.96 -5.73 -28.58
N ARG A 95 10.72 -4.97 -29.37
CA ARG A 95 11.24 -5.45 -30.66
C ARG A 95 12.60 -6.12 -30.45
N ASN A 96 12.77 -7.31 -31.01
CA ASN A 96 14.06 -8.01 -31.08
C ASN A 96 14.36 -8.33 -32.55
N GLY A 97 15.17 -7.47 -33.18
CA GLY A 97 15.35 -7.46 -34.64
C GLY A 97 14.03 -7.15 -35.34
N LYS A 98 13.62 -8.03 -36.26
CA LYS A 98 12.35 -7.90 -37.01
C LYS A 98 11.15 -8.47 -36.25
N LYS A 99 11.34 -9.18 -35.13
CA LYS A 99 10.27 -9.86 -34.40
C LYS A 99 9.80 -9.01 -33.22
N ILE A 100 8.48 -9.01 -32.99
CA ILE A 100 7.89 -8.52 -31.73
C ILE A 100 7.91 -9.67 -30.74
N LYS A 101 8.37 -9.40 -29.52
CA LYS A 101 8.44 -10.37 -28.42
C LYS A 101 7.76 -9.78 -27.19
N ALA A 102 7.23 -10.64 -26.35
CA ALA A 102 6.77 -10.32 -25.00
C ALA A 102 7.67 -11.02 -23.98
N GLY A 103 7.96 -10.38 -22.86
CA GLY A 103 8.77 -10.99 -21.81
C GLY A 103 8.60 -10.35 -20.43
N HIS A 104 9.07 -11.10 -19.42
CA HIS A 104 9.02 -10.70 -18.00
C HIS A 104 10.41 -10.45 -17.39
N ASN A 105 11.46 -11.01 -18.01
CA ASN A 105 12.72 -11.35 -17.33
C ASN A 105 13.56 -10.14 -16.87
N SER A 106 13.45 -8.98 -17.52
CA SER A 106 14.22 -7.78 -17.14
C SER A 106 13.41 -6.77 -16.33
N SER A 107 12.09 -6.96 -16.21
CA SER A 107 11.18 -5.91 -15.71
C SER A 107 10.77 -6.14 -14.28
N TYR A 108 10.69 -7.38 -13.79
CA TYR A 108 10.41 -7.61 -12.38
C TYR A 108 11.54 -7.12 -11.46
N GLU A 109 12.77 -7.57 -11.70
CA GLU A 109 13.91 -7.22 -10.86
C GLU A 109 14.25 -5.74 -10.91
N SER A 110 14.06 -5.10 -12.07
CA SER A 110 14.34 -3.68 -12.22
C SER A 110 13.22 -2.78 -11.70
N LEU A 111 11.94 -3.12 -11.91
CA LEU A 111 10.81 -2.25 -11.55
C LEU A 111 10.36 -2.44 -10.10
N ILE A 112 10.26 -3.69 -9.63
CA ILE A 112 9.55 -4.02 -8.39
C ILE A 112 10.52 -4.13 -7.22
N LEU A 113 11.61 -4.87 -7.39
CA LEU A 113 12.50 -5.23 -6.27
C LEU A 113 13.13 -4.04 -5.52
N PRO A 114 13.60 -2.95 -6.18
CA PRO A 114 14.13 -1.79 -5.47
C PRO A 114 13.09 -1.14 -4.56
N LEU A 115 11.87 -0.98 -5.08
CA LEU A 115 10.75 -0.42 -4.34
C LEU A 115 10.38 -1.29 -3.13
N LEU A 116 10.38 -2.61 -3.30
CA LEU A 116 10.16 -3.56 -2.19
C LEU A 116 11.19 -3.39 -1.08
N LYS A 117 12.48 -3.35 -1.44
CA LYS A 117 13.56 -3.20 -0.49
C LYS A 117 13.48 -1.86 0.27
N CYS A 118 13.07 -0.79 -0.42
CA CYS A 118 12.86 0.51 0.18
C CYS A 118 11.74 0.47 1.23
N VAL A 119 10.59 -0.10 0.88
CA VAL A 119 9.45 -0.25 1.81
C VAL A 119 9.85 -1.14 3.00
N ASP A 120 10.54 -2.26 2.77
CA ASP A 120 11.00 -3.15 3.84
C ASP A 120 11.99 -2.46 4.78
N ALA A 121 12.95 -1.71 4.23
CA ALA A 121 13.94 -0.97 5.02
C ALA A 121 13.27 0.10 5.90
N GLU A 122 12.28 0.81 5.36
CA GLU A 122 11.56 1.83 6.14
C GLU A 122 10.78 1.20 7.29
N ILE A 123 10.07 0.10 7.03
CA ILE A 123 9.32 -0.62 8.07
C ILE A 123 10.26 -1.02 9.22
N VAL A 124 11.44 -1.55 8.89
CA VAL A 124 12.46 -1.90 9.89
C VAL A 124 12.93 -0.66 10.66
N ASN A 125 13.15 0.46 9.97
CA ASN A 125 13.60 1.71 10.59
C ASN A 125 12.55 2.27 11.55
N ILE A 126 11.31 2.39 11.10
CA ILE A 126 10.17 2.84 11.92
C ILE A 126 10.03 1.97 13.16
N ASN A 127 10.15 0.64 13.03
CA ASN A 127 10.06 -0.25 14.19
C ASN A 127 11.18 0.00 15.23
N LYS A 128 12.39 0.32 14.77
CA LYS A 128 13.50 0.70 15.67
C LYS A 128 13.20 2.03 16.35
N THR A 129 12.75 3.04 15.61
CA THR A 129 12.39 4.35 16.18
C THR A 129 11.26 4.24 17.18
N ILE A 130 10.21 3.47 16.88
CA ILE A 130 9.09 3.27 17.79
C ILE A 130 9.53 2.61 19.10
N SER A 131 10.45 1.64 19.03
CA SER A 131 10.97 0.97 20.22
C SER A 131 11.75 1.89 21.17
N LEU A 132 12.11 3.09 20.72
CA LEU A 132 12.78 4.12 21.53
C LEU A 132 11.80 5.10 22.19
N PHE A 133 10.51 5.11 21.82
CA PHE A 133 9.53 5.94 22.51
C PHE A 133 9.29 5.42 23.93
N ASP A 134 9.12 6.36 24.86
CA ASP A 134 8.82 6.04 26.27
C ASP A 134 7.55 5.19 26.35
N GLN A 135 7.67 3.99 26.92
CA GLN A 135 6.55 3.06 27.14
C GLN A 135 5.41 3.69 27.95
N ASN A 136 5.72 4.76 28.70
CA ASN A 136 4.74 5.52 29.47
C ASN A 136 3.92 6.51 28.63
N THR A 137 4.37 6.89 27.44
CA THR A 137 3.59 7.72 26.52
C THR A 137 2.67 6.86 25.66
N LYS A 138 1.38 6.83 26.00
CA LYS A 138 0.34 6.11 25.26
C LYS A 138 -0.01 6.84 23.95
N ARG A 139 0.87 6.76 22.95
CA ARG A 139 0.63 7.33 21.63
C ARG A 139 0.28 6.24 20.61
N PHE A 140 -0.79 6.47 19.88
CA PHE A 140 -1.19 5.66 18.73
C PHE A 140 -0.37 6.06 17.52
N VAL A 141 0.22 5.10 16.80
CA VAL A 141 1.05 5.41 15.64
C VAL A 141 0.59 4.57 14.46
N PHE A 142 0.13 5.22 13.39
CA PHE A 142 -0.34 4.58 12.17
C PHE A 142 0.50 5.00 10.98
N TYR A 143 0.93 4.03 10.18
CA TYR A 143 1.65 4.27 8.93
C TYR A 143 0.95 3.56 7.77
N LEU A 144 0.69 4.31 6.70
CA LEU A 144 0.19 3.82 5.42
C LEU A 144 1.30 3.84 4.38
N PHE A 145 1.71 2.68 3.89
CA PHE A 145 2.75 2.56 2.87
C PHE A 145 2.13 2.41 1.48
N GLN A 146 2.50 3.27 0.55
CA GLN A 146 1.99 3.28 -0.82
C GLN A 146 3.14 3.17 -1.82
N PRO A 147 3.47 1.95 -2.27
CA PRO A 147 4.45 1.76 -3.33
C PRO A 147 3.85 2.12 -4.69
N ILE A 148 4.53 3.00 -5.41
CA ILE A 148 4.14 3.54 -6.70
C ILE A 148 5.27 3.28 -7.71
N ILE A 149 4.93 2.90 -8.92
CA ILE A 149 5.85 2.81 -10.05
C ILE A 149 5.38 3.80 -11.10
N ILE A 150 6.28 4.68 -11.51
CA ILE A 150 6.00 5.70 -12.52
C ILE A 150 6.73 5.32 -13.80
N ILE A 151 6.00 5.06 -14.87
CA ILE A 151 6.59 4.70 -16.17
C ILE A 151 6.39 5.80 -17.20
N SER A 152 7.39 6.06 -18.05
CA SER A 152 7.26 7.05 -19.13
C SER A 152 6.53 6.56 -20.37
N GLY A 153 6.28 5.25 -20.47
CA GLY A 153 5.76 4.60 -21.67
C GLY A 153 4.28 4.25 -21.58
N PRO A 154 3.71 3.69 -22.65
CA PRO A 154 2.32 3.26 -22.68
C PRO A 154 2.06 2.15 -21.64
N LEU A 155 0.94 2.30 -20.94
CA LEU A 155 0.43 1.34 -19.97
C LEU A 155 -0.88 0.75 -20.49
N TYR A 156 -0.94 -0.56 -20.62
CA TYR A 156 -2.13 -1.26 -21.10
C TYR A 156 -2.65 -2.24 -20.07
N SER A 157 -3.97 -2.34 -19.99
CA SER A 157 -4.70 -3.41 -19.35
C SER A 157 -5.24 -4.36 -20.41
N TYR A 158 -4.97 -5.65 -20.23
CA TYR A 158 -5.63 -6.74 -20.95
C TYR A 158 -6.64 -7.40 -20.02
N ASN A 159 -7.93 -7.24 -20.31
CA ASN A 159 -9.00 -7.84 -19.51
C ASN A 159 -9.21 -9.30 -19.93
N LEU A 160 -8.96 -10.22 -18.99
CA LEU A 160 -9.05 -11.66 -19.22
C LEU A 160 -10.49 -12.16 -19.48
N HIS A 161 -11.51 -11.38 -19.12
CA HIS A 161 -12.91 -11.78 -19.29
C HIS A 161 -13.46 -11.51 -20.69
N ASP A 162 -13.12 -10.36 -21.28
CA ASP A 162 -13.67 -9.92 -22.58
C ASP A 162 -12.60 -9.88 -23.68
N ASN A 163 -11.35 -10.24 -23.37
CA ASN A 163 -10.20 -10.19 -24.28
C ASN A 163 -9.94 -8.79 -24.87
N SER A 164 -10.30 -7.73 -24.16
CA SER A 164 -10.03 -6.36 -24.58
C SER A 164 -8.67 -5.87 -24.10
N LEU A 165 -8.00 -5.07 -24.95
CA LEU A 165 -6.78 -4.36 -24.63
C LEU A 165 -7.11 -2.86 -24.57
N THR A 166 -6.89 -2.24 -23.41
CA THR A 166 -7.22 -0.84 -23.18
C THR A 166 -6.00 -0.11 -22.63
N GLU A 167 -5.69 1.07 -23.18
CA GLU A 167 -4.66 1.94 -22.60
C GLU A 167 -5.20 2.59 -21.31
N LYS A 168 -4.37 2.66 -20.26
CA LYS A 168 -4.75 3.14 -18.93
C LYS A 168 -3.78 4.20 -18.43
N ASP A 169 -4.30 5.20 -17.72
CA ASP A 169 -3.50 6.20 -16.99
C ASP A 169 -2.77 5.56 -15.80
N TYR A 170 -3.41 4.58 -15.17
CA TYR A 170 -2.97 3.92 -13.96
C TYR A 170 -3.56 2.49 -13.88
N ILE A 171 -2.80 1.56 -13.29
CA ILE A 171 -3.18 0.17 -13.04
C ILE A 171 -2.77 -0.24 -11.62
N LEU A 172 -3.65 -0.98 -10.95
CA LEU A 172 -3.34 -1.63 -9.68
C LEU A 172 -2.72 -3.00 -9.91
N TYR A 173 -1.49 -3.17 -9.43
CA TYR A 173 -0.75 -4.42 -9.55
C TYR A 173 -0.56 -5.09 -8.18
N ARG A 174 -1.07 -6.31 -8.04
CA ARG A 174 -0.88 -7.14 -6.87
C ARG A 174 0.29 -8.08 -7.05
N ARG A 175 1.23 -8.03 -6.10
CA ARG A 175 2.35 -8.96 -6.03
C ARG A 175 2.36 -9.71 -4.70
N HIS A 176 2.44 -11.04 -4.77
CA HIS A 176 2.82 -11.86 -3.64
C HIS A 176 4.35 -11.94 -3.59
N HIS A 177 4.95 -11.37 -2.55
CA HIS A 177 6.37 -11.48 -2.25
C HIS A 177 6.58 -12.53 -1.16
N ARG A 178 7.39 -13.54 -1.46
CA ARG A 178 7.76 -14.61 -0.53
C ARG A 178 9.27 -14.81 -0.58
N SER A 179 9.96 -14.31 0.44
CA SER A 179 11.34 -14.67 0.74
C SER A 179 11.39 -15.66 1.91
N SER A 180 12.59 -16.06 2.34
CA SER A 180 12.79 -16.87 3.54
C SER A 180 12.37 -16.14 4.83
N THR A 181 12.49 -14.81 4.84
CA THR A 181 12.27 -13.97 6.03
C THR A 181 10.98 -13.16 5.97
N VAL A 182 10.43 -12.92 4.78
CA VAL A 182 9.29 -12.03 4.57
C VAL A 182 8.26 -12.68 3.65
N LYS A 183 7.02 -12.78 4.12
CA LYS A 183 5.86 -13.19 3.29
C LYS A 183 4.83 -12.08 3.35
N ARG A 184 4.55 -11.44 2.20
CA ARG A 184 3.56 -10.38 2.12
C ARG A 184 2.92 -10.27 0.73
N SER A 185 1.69 -9.80 0.72
CA SER A 185 1.02 -9.34 -0.50
C SER A 185 1.12 -7.83 -0.56
N LEU A 186 1.47 -7.29 -1.72
CA LEU A 186 1.63 -5.86 -1.94
C LEU A 186 0.74 -5.41 -3.08
N LEU A 187 0.11 -4.26 -2.85
CA LEU A 187 -0.61 -3.50 -3.86
C LEU A 187 0.30 -2.37 -4.31
N ILE A 188 0.62 -2.36 -5.59
CA ILE A 188 1.55 -1.42 -6.21
C ILE A 188 0.78 -0.64 -7.26
N ASP A 189 0.85 0.68 -7.16
CA ASP A 189 0.24 1.55 -8.14
C ASP A 189 1.18 1.76 -9.31
N VAL A 190 0.79 1.38 -10.52
CA VAL A 190 1.58 1.62 -11.72
C VAL A 190 0.95 2.76 -12.49
N VAL A 191 1.65 3.88 -12.59
CA VAL A 191 1.13 5.15 -13.09
C VAL A 191 1.95 5.60 -14.29
N ARG A 192 1.28 6.05 -15.36
CA ARG A 192 1.98 6.73 -16.44
C ARG A 192 2.47 8.10 -15.99
N LYS A 193 3.68 8.48 -16.42
CA LYS A 193 4.31 9.73 -16.02
C LYS A 193 3.47 10.97 -16.38
N ASP A 194 2.85 10.97 -17.55
CA ASP A 194 1.96 12.06 -18.00
C ASP A 194 0.67 12.16 -17.17
N SER A 195 0.24 11.06 -16.55
CA SER A 195 -0.96 10.97 -15.73
C SER A 195 -0.66 11.17 -14.23
N LEU A 196 0.60 11.35 -13.84
CA LEU A 196 1.02 11.39 -12.43
C LEU A 196 0.34 12.51 -11.64
N SER A 197 0.22 13.71 -12.22
CA SER A 197 -0.40 14.85 -11.52
C SER A 197 -1.89 14.59 -11.22
N LYS A 198 -2.60 14.05 -12.21
CA LYS A 198 -4.00 13.60 -12.07
C LYS A 198 -4.11 12.49 -11.03
N TYR A 199 -3.22 11.49 -11.09
CA TYR A 199 -3.19 10.39 -10.12
C TYR A 199 -3.00 10.88 -8.67
N ILE A 200 -2.04 11.79 -8.44
CA ILE A 200 -1.77 12.34 -7.11
C ILE A 200 -3.01 13.06 -6.57
N SER A 201 -3.66 13.90 -7.39
CA SER A 201 -4.83 14.68 -6.97
C SER A 201 -6.08 13.82 -6.74
N GLU A 202 -6.40 12.93 -7.69
CA GLU A 202 -7.64 12.14 -7.66
C GLU A 202 -7.58 10.90 -6.77
N LYS A 203 -6.39 10.32 -6.56
CA LYS A 203 -6.23 9.07 -5.81
C LYS A 203 -5.50 9.29 -4.49
N LEU A 204 -4.26 9.75 -4.52
CA LEU A 204 -3.44 9.83 -3.30
C LEU A 204 -3.97 10.89 -2.32
N SER A 205 -4.22 12.11 -2.80
CA SER A 205 -4.74 13.20 -1.98
C SER A 205 -6.16 12.92 -1.49
N PHE A 206 -7.02 12.35 -2.34
CA PHE A 206 -8.36 11.94 -1.94
C PHE A 206 -8.32 10.88 -0.83
N THR A 207 -7.51 9.83 -0.98
CA THR A 207 -7.33 8.79 0.04
C THR A 207 -6.78 9.37 1.34
N TYR A 208 -5.73 10.20 1.28
CA TYR A 208 -5.17 10.85 2.46
C TYR A 208 -6.23 11.67 3.20
N ASN A 209 -6.89 12.61 2.51
CA ASN A 209 -7.88 13.50 3.12
C ASN A 209 -9.06 12.72 3.72
N SER A 210 -9.50 11.66 3.04
CA SER A 210 -10.62 10.82 3.50
C SER A 210 -10.24 10.03 4.75
N ILE A 211 -9.03 9.46 4.78
CA ILE A 211 -8.53 8.73 5.94
C ILE A 211 -8.26 9.68 7.11
N GLU A 212 -7.63 10.82 6.88
CA GLU A 212 -7.37 11.83 7.91
C GLU A 212 -8.69 12.31 8.54
N LYS A 213 -9.69 12.65 7.72
CA LYS A 213 -11.02 13.04 8.20
C LYS A 213 -11.68 11.94 9.01
N SER A 214 -11.62 10.69 8.54
CA SER A 214 -12.18 9.54 9.24
C SER A 214 -11.46 9.27 10.56
N PHE A 215 -10.14 9.39 10.58
CA PHE A 215 -9.31 9.23 11.76
C PHE A 215 -9.64 10.28 12.82
N LYS A 216 -9.69 11.57 12.44
CA LYS A 216 -10.11 12.67 13.33
C LYS A 216 -11.51 12.46 13.89
N GLY A 217 -12.47 12.08 13.03
CA GLY A 217 -13.86 11.85 13.44
C GLY A 217 -14.03 10.69 14.42
N ASN A 218 -13.16 9.68 14.35
CA ASN A 218 -13.23 8.48 15.18
C ASN A 218 -12.20 8.44 16.31
N LEU A 219 -11.41 9.51 16.51
CA LEU A 219 -10.29 9.53 17.46
C LEU A 219 -10.70 9.14 18.89
N LYS A 220 -11.83 9.65 19.38
CA LYS A 220 -12.34 9.28 20.71
C LYS A 220 -12.66 7.79 20.82
N THR A 221 -13.30 7.23 19.80
CA THR A 221 -13.62 5.81 19.71
C THR A 221 -12.35 4.95 19.63
N ILE A 222 -11.34 5.41 18.88
CA ILE A 222 -10.02 4.78 18.81
C ILE A 222 -9.41 4.71 20.21
N ILE A 223 -9.31 5.85 20.90
CA ILE A 223 -8.71 5.94 22.23
C ILE A 223 -9.47 5.07 23.24
N GLN A 224 -10.80 5.19 23.30
CA GLN A 224 -11.64 4.49 24.29
C GLN A 224 -11.52 2.97 24.19
N ASN A 225 -11.76 2.40 23.01
CA ASN A 225 -11.71 0.95 22.85
C ASN A 225 -10.31 0.37 23.09
N SER A 226 -9.29 1.19 22.87
CA SER A 226 -7.93 0.78 23.09
C SER A 226 -7.57 0.74 24.59
N ILE A 227 -8.22 1.58 25.42
CA ILE A 227 -8.10 1.52 26.88
C ILE A 227 -8.82 0.28 27.44
N ASP A 228 -9.97 -0.08 26.87
CA ASP A 228 -10.80 -1.19 27.35
C ASP A 228 -10.14 -2.58 27.14
N ASP A 229 -9.39 -2.78 26.05
CA ASP A 229 -8.61 -4.00 25.82
C ASP A 229 -7.42 -4.16 26.80
N GLU A 230 -6.83 -3.07 27.31
CA GLU A 230 -5.73 -3.10 28.29
C GLU A 230 -6.19 -3.51 29.69
N THR A 231 -7.41 -3.11 30.07
CA THR A 231 -8.04 -3.47 31.37
C THR A 231 -8.30 -4.97 31.43
N HIS A 232 -8.81 -5.53 30.34
CA HIS A 232 -8.99 -6.98 30.19
C HIS A 232 -7.66 -7.75 30.15
N PHE A 233 -6.59 -7.17 29.61
CA PHE A 233 -5.28 -7.81 29.59
C PHE A 233 -4.65 -7.89 30.99
N LYS A 234 -4.73 -6.81 31.78
CA LYS A 234 -4.20 -6.77 33.16
C LYS A 234 -4.97 -7.69 34.11
N GLU A 235 -6.29 -7.79 33.99
CA GLU A 235 -7.12 -8.68 34.82
C GLU A 235 -6.87 -10.17 34.56
N ASN A 236 -6.47 -10.53 33.34
CA ASN A 236 -6.18 -11.92 32.98
C ASN A 236 -4.72 -12.31 33.30
N PHE A 237 -3.78 -11.36 33.31
CA PHE A 237 -2.40 -11.60 33.76
C PHE A 237 -2.24 -11.58 35.29
N ALA A 238 -3.09 -10.88 36.04
CA ALA A 238 -3.08 -10.92 37.50
C ALA A 238 -3.66 -12.22 38.11
N LYS A 239 -4.18 -13.13 37.26
CA LYS A 239 -4.76 -14.43 37.65
C LYS A 239 -3.89 -15.63 37.25
N LEU A 240 -2.69 -15.40 36.71
CA LEU A 240 -1.67 -16.40 36.39
C LEU A 240 -0.45 -16.22 37.30
#